data_AF-A0A4Q5U4Q1-F1
#
_entry.id   AF-A0A4Q5U4Q1-F1
#
_cell.length_a   1.000
_cell.length_b   1.000
_cell.length_c   1.000
_cell.angle_alpha   90.00
_cell.angle_beta   90.00
_cell.angle_gamma   90.00
#
_symmetry.space_group_name_H-M   'P 1'
#
loop_
_entity.id
_entity.type
_entity.pdbx_description
1 polymer ?
#
loop_
_entity_poly.entity_id
_entity_poly.type
_entity_poly.pdbx_seq_one_letter_code
_entity_poly.pdbx_strand_id
1 'polypeptide(L)'
;MFPEYDVIVVGAGHAGCEAAASAANLGSKVLLVTMNMQTIAQMSCNPAMGGIAKGQIVREIDAMGGYSGIVTDESMIQFRMLNRSKGPAMWSPRAQSDRMMFATKWREMLENTPNVDFYQDMVKGLVIRDGRAQGVVTGLGHEIRAKAVVLTNGTFLNGIIHIGEKNFGGGRAAEKAATGITEQLVALGFESDRLKTGTPPRVDGRSLDYTKMEEQPGDEEMTGFSFTDTVKPTKQRSC
;
A
#
# COMPACT_ATOMS: atom_id res chain seq x y z
N MET A 1 16.08 24.95 1.51
CA MET A 1 16.56 24.01 2.54
C MET A 1 15.33 23.30 3.09
N PHE A 2 15.32 21.96 3.15
CA PHE A 2 14.18 21.24 3.72
C PHE A 2 14.07 21.56 5.22
N PRO A 3 12.85 21.68 5.77
CA PRO A 3 12.68 21.74 7.21
C PRO A 3 13.11 20.39 7.84
N GLU A 4 13.36 20.41 9.15
CA GLU A 4 13.51 19.17 9.91
C GLU A 4 12.13 18.51 10.10
N TYR A 5 12.07 17.20 9.91
CA TYR A 5 10.87 16.39 10.09
C TYR A 5 10.95 15.54 11.37
N ASP A 6 9.82 15.18 11.93
CA ASP A 6 9.79 14.20 13.02
C ASP A 6 9.96 12.79 12.46
N VAL A 7 9.23 12.48 11.39
CA VAL A 7 9.24 11.17 10.73
C VAL A 7 9.38 11.33 9.22
N ILE A 8 10.31 10.60 8.61
CA ILE A 8 10.34 10.41 7.15
C ILE A 8 9.83 9.00 6.85
N VAL A 9 8.83 8.89 5.99
CA VAL A 9 8.32 7.61 5.48
C VAL A 9 8.83 7.42 4.05
N VAL A 10 9.53 6.31 3.81
CA VAL A 10 10.11 5.99 2.50
C VAL A 10 9.24 4.94 1.81
N GLY A 11 8.63 5.34 0.70
CA GLY A 11 7.68 4.55 -0.07
C GLY A 11 6.24 4.91 0.28
N ALA A 12 5.41 5.15 -0.74
CA ALA A 12 3.97 5.43 -0.58
C ALA A 12 3.11 4.22 -0.98
N GLY A 13 3.53 3.00 -0.59
CA GLY A 13 2.69 1.81 -0.67
C GLY A 13 1.66 1.75 0.46
N HIS A 14 0.89 0.68 0.57
CA HIS A 14 -0.14 0.52 1.62
C HIS A 14 0.41 0.78 3.04
N ALA A 15 1.56 0.19 3.38
CA ALA A 15 2.21 0.39 4.68
C ALA A 15 2.71 1.83 4.88
N GLY A 16 3.25 2.45 3.84
CA GLY A 16 3.74 3.83 3.90
C GLY A 16 2.61 4.85 4.07
N CYS A 17 1.46 4.61 3.43
CA CYS A 17 0.28 5.45 3.58
C CYS A 17 -0.25 5.42 5.02
N GLU A 18 -0.43 4.22 5.60
CA GLU A 18 -0.83 4.09 7.01
C GLU A 18 0.20 4.69 7.96
N ALA A 19 1.49 4.45 7.73
CA ALA A 19 2.55 5.00 8.58
C ALA A 19 2.57 6.53 8.56
N ALA A 20 2.42 7.14 7.38
CA ALA A 20 2.41 8.59 7.22
C ALA A 20 1.17 9.21 7.88
N ALA A 21 -0.02 8.67 7.59
CA ALA A 21 -1.27 9.14 8.18
C ALA A 21 -1.26 8.99 9.71
N SER A 22 -0.84 7.84 10.23
CA SER A 22 -0.80 7.56 11.67
C SER A 22 0.15 8.51 12.40
N ALA A 23 1.39 8.68 11.91
CA ALA A 23 2.35 9.57 12.54
C ALA A 23 1.88 11.03 12.54
N ALA A 24 1.28 11.47 11.43
CA ALA A 24 0.77 12.83 11.28
C ALA A 24 -0.44 13.12 12.17
N ASN A 25 -1.39 12.19 12.26
CA ASN A 25 -2.56 12.29 13.15
C ASN A 25 -2.18 12.30 14.64
N LEU A 26 -1.04 11.70 14.99
CA LEU A 26 -0.44 11.79 16.32
C LEU A 26 0.37 13.08 16.55
N GLY A 27 0.37 14.00 15.59
CA GLY A 27 0.98 15.33 15.69
C GLY A 27 2.42 15.45 15.17
N SER A 28 2.97 14.41 14.53
CA SER A 28 4.31 14.47 13.95
C SER A 28 4.32 15.26 12.65
N LYS A 29 5.38 16.03 12.39
CA LYS A 29 5.66 16.53 11.04
C LYS A 29 6.24 15.42 10.18
N VAL A 30 5.53 15.01 9.14
CA VAL A 30 5.86 13.86 8.32
C VAL A 30 6.28 14.27 6.92
N LEU A 31 7.33 13.65 6.38
CA LEU A 31 7.64 13.69 4.96
C LEU A 31 7.45 12.30 4.35
N LEU A 32 6.53 12.17 3.40
CA LEU A 32 6.34 10.96 2.61
C LEU A 32 7.12 11.06 1.29
N VAL A 33 8.18 10.27 1.17
CA VAL A 33 9.03 10.23 -0.02
C VAL A 33 8.65 9.04 -0.89
N THR A 34 8.38 9.28 -2.18
CA THR A 34 8.01 8.22 -3.13
C THR A 34 8.63 8.45 -4.50
N MET A 35 8.95 7.38 -5.23
CA MET A 35 9.51 7.50 -6.58
C MET A 35 8.51 8.06 -7.59
N ASN A 36 7.21 7.83 -7.37
CA ASN A 36 6.14 8.29 -8.25
C ASN A 36 4.85 8.53 -7.46
N MET A 37 4.45 9.81 -7.34
CA MET A 37 3.23 10.23 -6.64
C MET A 37 1.94 9.74 -7.32
N GLN A 38 1.99 9.37 -8.61
CA GLN A 38 0.83 8.81 -9.31
C GLN A 38 0.56 7.34 -8.94
N THR A 39 1.44 6.71 -8.16
CA THR A 39 1.36 5.29 -7.78
C THR A 39 1.16 5.07 -6.29
N ILE A 40 0.74 6.13 -5.56
CA ILE A 40 0.40 6.06 -4.13
C ILE A 40 -0.67 4.98 -3.92
N ALA A 41 -0.41 4.10 -2.96
CA ALA A 41 -1.27 2.97 -2.58
C ALA A 41 -1.74 2.08 -3.75
N GLN A 42 -0.99 2.05 -4.86
CA GLN A 42 -1.40 1.28 -6.04
C GLN A 42 -1.50 -0.23 -5.73
N MET A 43 -2.71 -0.78 -5.87
CA MET A 43 -2.96 -2.21 -5.82
C MET A 43 -2.23 -2.91 -6.97
N SER A 44 -1.12 -3.60 -6.67
CA SER A 44 -0.21 -4.12 -7.69
C SER A 44 -0.53 -5.57 -8.10
N CYS A 45 -1.28 -6.29 -7.26
CA CYS A 45 -1.67 -7.67 -7.48
C CYS A 45 -3.20 -7.77 -7.60
N ASN A 46 -3.87 -8.28 -6.57
CA ASN A 46 -5.32 -8.50 -6.57
C ASN A 46 -6.08 -7.16 -6.42
N PRO A 47 -7.13 -6.89 -7.22
CA PRO A 47 -8.06 -5.78 -6.99
C PRO A 47 -9.00 -6.02 -5.79
N ALA A 48 -8.47 -6.46 -4.65
CA ALA A 48 -9.29 -6.85 -3.50
C ALA A 48 -8.61 -6.57 -2.16
N MET A 49 -9.43 -6.23 -1.17
CA MET A 49 -9.06 -6.08 0.23
C MET A 49 -9.81 -7.08 1.10
N GLY A 50 -9.16 -7.51 2.19
CA GLY A 50 -9.71 -8.53 3.09
C GLY A 50 -9.60 -9.96 2.56
N GLY A 51 -10.57 -10.80 2.95
CA GLY A 51 -10.49 -12.26 2.86
C GLY A 51 -9.91 -12.89 4.13
N ILE A 52 -9.84 -14.22 4.20
CA ILE A 52 -9.49 -14.95 5.44
C ILE A 52 -8.24 -14.35 6.12
N ALA A 53 -8.36 -14.06 7.42
CA ALA A 53 -7.42 -13.32 8.27
C ALA A 53 -7.19 -11.84 7.88
N LYS A 54 -7.05 -11.55 6.59
CA LYS A 54 -6.85 -10.18 6.08
C LYS A 54 -8.03 -9.27 6.42
N GLY A 55 -9.26 -9.79 6.38
CA GLY A 55 -10.46 -9.03 6.67
C GLY A 55 -10.49 -8.55 8.11
N GLN A 56 -10.10 -9.42 9.04
CA GLN A 56 -9.94 -9.11 10.45
C GLN A 56 -8.88 -8.02 10.66
N ILE A 57 -7.70 -8.18 10.06
CA ILE A 57 -6.61 -7.19 10.19
C ILE A 57 -7.03 -5.81 9.66
N VAL A 58 -7.75 -5.74 8.53
CA VAL A 58 -8.23 -4.44 8.02
C VAL A 58 -9.21 -3.79 9.00
N ARG A 59 -10.08 -4.57 9.66
CA ARG A 59 -10.96 -4.03 10.71
C ARG A 59 -10.19 -3.62 11.97
N GLU A 60 -9.15 -4.34 12.34
CA GLU A 60 -8.28 -3.97 13.47
C GLU A 60 -7.54 -2.65 13.19
N ILE A 61 -7.03 -2.48 11.97
CA ILE A 61 -6.41 -1.23 11.51
C ILE A 61 -7.43 -0.08 11.62
N ASP A 62 -8.64 -0.29 11.14
CA ASP A 62 -9.72 0.70 11.21
C ASP A 62 -10.08 1.07 12.67
N ALA A 63 -10.19 0.07 13.55
CA ALA A 63 -10.45 0.28 14.97
C ALA A 63 -9.33 1.07 15.69
N MET A 64 -8.10 1.02 15.18
CA MET A 64 -6.98 1.83 15.68
C MET A 64 -6.93 3.24 15.07
N GLY A 65 -7.89 3.60 14.20
CA GLY A 65 -7.94 4.89 13.53
C GLY A 65 -7.15 4.95 12.21
N GLY A 66 -6.75 3.80 11.66
CA GLY A 66 -6.14 3.69 10.35
C GLY A 66 -7.14 3.90 9.21
N TYR A 67 -6.65 4.17 8.00
CA TYR A 67 -7.50 4.58 6.87
C TYR A 67 -7.88 3.44 5.92
N SER A 68 -7.23 2.27 6.01
CA SER A 68 -7.45 1.15 5.10
C SER A 68 -8.91 0.67 5.07
N GLY A 69 -9.61 0.68 6.20
CA GLY A 69 -11.03 0.30 6.26
C GLY A 69 -11.90 1.28 5.48
N ILE A 70 -11.77 2.56 5.78
CA ILE A 70 -12.44 3.68 5.10
C ILE A 70 -12.18 3.66 3.60
N VAL A 71 -10.91 3.61 3.17
CA VAL A 71 -10.55 3.61 1.75
C VAL A 71 -11.07 2.37 1.04
N THR A 72 -11.07 1.22 1.71
CA THR A 72 -11.64 -0.02 1.15
C THR A 72 -13.14 0.16 0.90
N ASP A 73 -13.86 0.72 1.87
CA ASP A 73 -15.31 0.89 1.75
C ASP A 73 -15.68 1.89 0.65
N GLU A 74 -14.99 3.03 0.60
CA GLU A 74 -15.25 4.06 -0.41
C GLU A 74 -14.80 3.67 -1.82
N SER A 75 -13.95 2.64 -1.95
CA SER A 75 -13.48 2.15 -3.25
C SER A 75 -14.08 0.82 -3.68
N MET A 76 -14.96 0.22 -2.87
CA MET A 76 -15.49 -1.12 -3.14
C MET A 76 -16.43 -1.13 -4.35
N ILE A 77 -16.36 -2.21 -5.12
CA ILE A 77 -17.29 -2.52 -6.21
C ILE A 77 -18.07 -3.81 -5.95
N GLN A 78 -17.64 -4.63 -4.98
CA GLN A 78 -18.34 -5.83 -4.55
C GLN A 78 -17.93 -6.13 -3.11
N PHE A 79 -18.87 -6.52 -2.26
CA PHE A 79 -18.61 -7.00 -0.91
C PHE A 79 -19.13 -8.42 -0.73
N ARG A 80 -18.38 -9.24 0.01
CA ARG A 80 -18.81 -10.57 0.47
C ARG A 80 -18.30 -10.87 1.87
N MET A 81 -19.15 -11.48 2.69
CA MET A 81 -18.73 -12.08 3.95
C MET A 81 -18.32 -13.54 3.73
N LEU A 82 -17.03 -13.84 3.86
CA LEU A 82 -16.54 -15.21 3.71
C LEU A 82 -16.89 -16.05 4.93
N ASN A 83 -17.06 -17.37 4.73
CA ASN A 83 -17.34 -18.37 5.77
C ASN A 83 -18.61 -18.11 6.60
N ARG A 84 -19.65 -17.47 6.01
CA ARG A 84 -20.89 -17.14 6.72
C ARG A 84 -21.56 -18.35 7.41
N SER A 85 -21.42 -19.55 6.85
CA SER A 85 -21.94 -20.81 7.42
C SER A 85 -21.15 -21.39 8.60
N LYS A 86 -19.93 -20.90 8.88
CA LYS A 86 -19.02 -21.47 9.91
C LYS A 86 -19.04 -20.72 11.25
N GLY A 87 -19.98 -19.78 11.41
CA GLY A 87 -20.18 -18.99 12.63
C GLY A 87 -19.29 -17.73 12.72
N PRO A 88 -19.62 -16.78 13.62
CA PRO A 88 -19.05 -15.43 13.63
C PRO A 88 -17.53 -15.35 13.78
N ALA A 89 -16.92 -16.28 14.52
CA ALA A 89 -15.46 -16.33 14.68
C ALA A 89 -14.72 -16.61 13.36
N MET A 90 -15.38 -17.25 12.39
CA MET A 90 -14.81 -17.59 11.09
C MET A 90 -15.16 -16.58 9.99
N TRP A 91 -16.09 -15.65 10.27
CA TRP A 91 -16.54 -14.65 9.32
C TRP A 91 -15.40 -13.69 8.99
N SER A 92 -15.18 -13.44 7.70
CA SER A 92 -14.10 -12.56 7.26
C SER A 92 -14.57 -11.69 6.10
N PRO A 93 -14.61 -10.35 6.26
CA PRO A 93 -15.04 -9.45 5.20
C PRO A 93 -14.04 -9.44 4.05
N ARG A 94 -14.55 -9.38 2.83
CA ARG A 94 -13.78 -9.24 1.60
C ARG A 94 -14.48 -8.28 0.66
N ALA A 95 -13.72 -7.35 0.08
CA ALA A 95 -14.21 -6.49 -0.99
C ALA A 95 -13.34 -6.65 -2.24
N GLN A 96 -13.98 -6.61 -3.41
CA GLN A 96 -13.31 -6.19 -4.64
C GLN A 96 -13.32 -4.67 -4.68
N SER A 97 -12.22 -4.05 -5.08
CA SER A 97 -12.06 -2.61 -5.14
C SER A 97 -11.80 -2.16 -6.58
N ASP A 98 -12.34 -1.00 -6.94
CA ASP A 98 -11.84 -0.29 -8.11
C ASP A 98 -10.41 0.19 -7.80
N ARG A 99 -9.43 -0.33 -8.55
CA ARG A 99 -8.00 -0.08 -8.30
C ARG A 99 -7.64 1.40 -8.44
N MET A 100 -8.30 2.12 -9.35
CA MET A 100 -8.03 3.54 -9.57
C MET A 100 -8.66 4.36 -8.45
N MET A 101 -9.93 4.08 -8.12
CA MET A 101 -10.63 4.74 -7.01
C MET A 101 -9.91 4.52 -5.69
N PHE A 102 -9.41 3.31 -5.40
CA PHE A 102 -8.65 3.01 -4.19
C PHE A 102 -7.38 3.86 -4.08
N ALA A 103 -6.60 3.96 -5.16
CA ALA A 103 -5.38 4.76 -5.19
C ALA A 103 -5.69 6.27 -5.05
N THR A 104 -6.70 6.75 -5.78
CA THR A 104 -7.17 8.14 -5.68
C THR A 104 -7.63 8.47 -4.27
N LYS A 105 -8.46 7.63 -3.65
CA LYS A 105 -8.99 7.88 -2.31
C LYS A 105 -7.89 7.90 -1.26
N TRP A 106 -6.92 7.00 -1.34
CA TRP A 106 -5.73 7.05 -0.47
C TRP A 106 -4.97 8.36 -0.62
N ARG A 107 -4.75 8.80 -1.85
CA ARG A 107 -4.06 10.06 -2.14
C ARG A 107 -4.83 11.25 -1.56
N GLU A 108 -6.13 11.33 -1.83
CA GLU A 108 -7.00 12.40 -1.30
C GLU A 108 -6.96 12.43 0.23
N MET A 109 -7.03 11.29 0.91
CA MET A 109 -6.97 11.25 2.37
C MET A 109 -5.62 11.72 2.91
N LEU A 110 -4.51 11.31 2.29
CA LEU A 110 -3.18 11.77 2.70
C LEU A 110 -2.98 13.27 2.42
N GLU A 111 -3.42 13.77 1.27
CA GLU A 111 -3.33 15.21 0.93
C GLU A 111 -4.19 16.07 1.87
N ASN A 112 -5.27 15.52 2.41
CA ASN A 112 -6.11 16.18 3.43
C ASN A 112 -5.64 15.94 4.87
N THR A 113 -4.62 15.10 5.10
CA THR A 113 -4.08 14.86 6.44
C THR A 113 -3.09 15.98 6.80
N PRO A 114 -3.35 16.78 7.85
CA PRO A 114 -2.42 17.82 8.28
C PRO A 114 -1.04 17.24 8.60
N ASN A 115 0.02 18.04 8.43
CA ASN A 115 1.41 17.68 8.73
C ASN A 115 2.07 16.65 7.79
N VAL A 116 1.40 16.20 6.72
CA VAL A 116 2.01 15.33 5.70
C VAL A 116 2.51 16.17 4.52
N ASP A 117 3.83 16.27 4.38
CA ASP A 117 4.47 16.78 3.18
C ASP A 117 4.82 15.63 2.22
N PHE A 118 4.84 15.90 0.92
CA PHE A 118 5.20 14.91 -0.10
C PHE A 118 6.46 15.32 -0.85
N TYR A 119 7.31 14.34 -1.18
CA TYR A 119 8.46 14.56 -2.05
C TYR A 119 8.65 13.41 -3.03
N GLN A 120 8.76 13.75 -4.33
CA GLN A 120 8.94 12.76 -5.38
C GLN A 120 10.42 12.59 -5.72
N ASP A 121 11.07 11.61 -5.10
CA ASP A 121 12.43 11.19 -5.41
C ASP A 121 12.63 9.74 -4.90
N MET A 122 13.70 9.09 -5.35
CA MET A 122 14.17 7.85 -4.74
C MET A 122 14.96 8.18 -3.48
N VAL A 123 14.78 7.43 -2.40
CA VAL A 123 15.74 7.44 -1.29
C VAL A 123 16.82 6.41 -1.59
N LYS A 124 18.09 6.85 -1.64
CA LYS A 124 19.24 5.97 -1.92
C LYS A 124 20.01 5.56 -0.68
N GLY A 125 19.76 6.22 0.46
CA GLY A 125 20.41 5.90 1.72
C GLY A 125 19.83 6.67 2.91
N LEU A 126 20.28 6.28 4.09
CA LEU A 126 19.98 6.87 5.39
C LEU A 126 21.15 7.72 5.87
N VAL A 127 20.86 8.80 6.58
CA VAL A 127 21.87 9.55 7.34
C VAL A 127 22.01 8.87 8.70
N ILE A 128 23.10 8.15 8.93
CA ILE A 128 23.37 7.46 10.20
C ILE A 128 24.44 8.23 10.97
N ARG A 129 24.16 8.56 12.24
CA ARG A 129 25.13 9.12 13.19
C ARG A 129 24.97 8.45 14.54
N ASP A 130 26.08 8.03 15.14
CA ASP A 130 26.11 7.39 16.45
C ASP A 130 25.13 6.20 16.57
N GLY A 131 25.06 5.38 15.51
CA GLY A 131 24.15 4.23 15.44
C GLY A 131 22.66 4.58 15.25
N ARG A 132 22.31 5.85 15.05
CA ARG A 132 20.92 6.32 14.89
C ARG A 132 20.65 6.87 13.50
N ALA A 133 19.49 6.51 12.93
CA ALA A 133 18.97 7.14 11.72
C ALA A 133 18.47 8.56 12.03
N GLN A 134 19.06 9.55 11.36
CA GLN A 134 18.79 10.98 11.53
C GLN A 134 18.24 11.64 10.26
N GLY A 135 17.80 10.85 9.28
CA GLY A 135 17.31 11.36 8.02
C GLY A 135 17.59 10.43 6.84
N VAL A 136 17.37 10.97 5.64
CA VAL A 136 17.54 10.24 4.38
C VAL A 136 18.38 11.04 3.39
N VAL A 137 19.01 10.33 2.45
CA VAL A 137 19.69 10.89 1.29
C VAL A 137 18.89 10.51 0.05
N THR A 138 18.46 11.50 -0.73
CA THR A 138 17.66 11.28 -1.94
C THR A 138 18.53 11.02 -3.17
N GLY A 139 17.90 10.57 -4.27
CA GLY A 139 18.53 10.31 -5.56
C GLY A 139 19.24 11.55 -6.10
N LEU A 140 18.59 12.70 -5.98
CA LEU A 140 19.12 14.02 -6.33
C LEU A 140 20.26 14.50 -5.40
N GLY A 141 20.53 13.79 -4.31
CA GLY A 141 21.62 14.09 -3.38
C GLY A 141 21.23 15.03 -2.24
N HIS A 142 19.94 15.25 -1.99
CA HIS A 142 19.50 16.01 -0.83
C HIS A 142 19.62 15.17 0.44
N GLU A 143 20.24 15.75 1.48
CA GLU A 143 20.13 15.23 2.84
C GLU A 143 18.95 15.90 3.55
N ILE A 144 17.96 15.10 3.95
CA ILE A 144 16.76 15.56 4.64
C ILE A 144 16.77 14.96 6.05
N ARG A 145 16.78 15.83 7.07
CA ARG A 145 16.88 15.44 8.48
C ARG A 145 15.54 14.98 9.04
N ALA A 146 15.58 13.94 9.88
CA ALA A 146 14.44 13.54 10.69
C ALA A 146 14.83 12.85 12.01
N LYS A 147 13.91 12.82 12.97
CA LYS A 147 14.10 12.11 14.25
C LYS A 147 13.95 10.60 14.13
N ALA A 148 13.16 10.13 13.16
CA ALA A 148 12.94 8.73 12.82
C ALA A 148 12.70 8.54 11.30
N VAL A 149 12.95 7.33 10.80
CA VAL A 149 12.71 6.94 9.41
C VAL A 149 11.95 5.61 9.38
N VAL A 150 10.89 5.51 8.59
CA VAL A 150 10.13 4.29 8.34
C VAL A 150 10.35 3.84 6.90
N LEU A 151 10.92 2.64 6.73
CA LEU A 151 11.19 2.05 5.41
C LEU A 151 10.03 1.14 4.98
N THR A 152 9.34 1.49 3.91
CA THR A 152 8.19 0.73 3.36
C THR A 152 8.36 0.46 1.86
N ASN A 153 9.56 -0.02 1.48
CA ASN A 153 10.00 -0.08 0.10
C ASN A 153 9.31 -1.15 -0.77
N GLY A 154 8.44 -1.99 -0.20
CA GLY A 154 7.71 -3.03 -0.93
C GLY A 154 8.64 -3.93 -1.75
N THR A 155 8.29 -4.14 -3.02
CA THR A 155 9.05 -5.00 -3.95
C THR A 155 10.18 -4.26 -4.68
N PHE A 156 10.51 -3.02 -4.29
CA PHE A 156 11.43 -2.17 -5.06
C PHE A 156 12.91 -2.39 -4.77
N LEU A 157 13.27 -2.73 -3.53
CA LEU A 157 14.68 -2.91 -3.15
C LEU A 157 15.32 -4.04 -3.95
N ASN A 158 16.27 -3.69 -4.82
CA ASN A 158 16.95 -4.63 -5.71
C ASN A 158 15.97 -5.58 -6.43
N GLY A 159 14.81 -5.03 -6.83
CA GLY A 159 13.72 -5.76 -7.48
C GLY A 159 14.11 -6.30 -8.85
N ILE A 160 13.71 -7.54 -9.13
CA ILE A 160 13.92 -8.21 -10.42
C ILE A 160 12.58 -8.76 -10.89
N ILE A 161 12.22 -8.46 -12.13
CA ILE A 161 11.04 -9.00 -12.79
C ILE A 161 11.44 -10.25 -13.57
N HIS A 162 10.65 -11.30 -13.41
CA HIS A 162 10.83 -12.60 -14.09
C HIS A 162 9.65 -12.87 -15.02
N ILE A 163 9.91 -13.04 -16.33
CA ILE A 163 8.90 -13.43 -17.33
C ILE A 163 9.48 -14.56 -18.19
N GLY A 164 9.10 -15.81 -17.86
CA GLY A 164 9.75 -16.99 -18.43
C GLY A 164 11.25 -16.95 -18.11
N GLU A 165 12.08 -17.00 -19.15
CA GLU A 165 13.54 -16.91 -19.04
C GLU A 165 14.05 -15.46 -19.00
N LYS A 166 13.21 -14.47 -19.31
CA LYS A 166 13.61 -13.05 -19.33
C LYS A 166 13.61 -12.48 -17.92
N ASN A 167 14.73 -11.84 -17.56
CA ASN A 167 14.91 -11.15 -16.29
C ASN A 167 15.35 -9.70 -16.55
N PHE A 168 14.76 -8.75 -15.84
CA PHE A 168 15.16 -7.34 -15.91
C PHE A 168 14.88 -6.63 -14.58
N GLY A 169 15.65 -5.58 -14.30
CA GLY A 169 15.51 -4.80 -13.08
C GLY A 169 14.17 -4.05 -13.03
N GLY A 170 13.47 -4.15 -11.91
CA GLY A 170 12.21 -3.44 -11.71
C GLY A 170 11.54 -3.80 -10.38
N GLY A 171 10.95 -2.81 -9.71
CA GLY A 171 10.19 -3.05 -8.49
C GLY A 171 8.78 -3.56 -8.78
N ARG A 172 8.16 -3.00 -9.82
CA ARG A 172 6.87 -3.39 -10.39
C ARG A 172 6.97 -3.28 -11.91
N ALA A 173 6.06 -3.92 -12.65
CA ALA A 173 6.08 -3.85 -14.11
C ALA A 173 6.08 -2.38 -14.57
N ALA A 174 7.03 -2.02 -15.44
CA ALA A 174 7.28 -0.65 -15.92
C ALA A 174 7.79 0.37 -14.87
N GLU A 175 8.15 -0.06 -13.65
CA GLU A 175 8.74 0.78 -12.61
C GLU A 175 10.16 0.31 -12.28
N LYS A 176 11.11 1.25 -12.21
CA LYS A 176 12.52 0.95 -11.90
C LYS A 176 12.67 0.39 -10.48
N ALA A 177 13.66 -0.47 -10.28
CA ALA A 177 14.07 -0.89 -8.94
C ALA A 177 14.74 0.27 -8.18
N ALA A 178 14.73 0.18 -6.85
CA ALA A 178 15.50 1.05 -5.97
C ALA A 178 16.78 0.32 -5.54
N THR A 179 17.88 1.07 -5.42
CA THR A 179 19.21 0.57 -5.06
C THR A 179 19.84 1.46 -3.99
N GLY A 180 20.82 0.95 -3.22
CA GLY A 180 21.60 1.71 -2.25
C GLY A 180 21.21 1.43 -0.80
N ILE A 181 19.91 1.44 -0.48
CA ILE A 181 19.43 1.20 0.88
C ILE A 181 19.80 -0.21 1.36
N THR A 182 19.61 -1.24 0.54
CA THR A 182 19.91 -2.63 0.91
C THR A 182 21.38 -2.80 1.27
N GLU A 183 22.27 -2.28 0.42
CA GLU A 183 23.71 -2.37 0.62
C GLU A 183 24.15 -1.64 1.90
N GLN A 184 23.53 -0.49 2.18
CA GLN A 184 23.78 0.25 3.41
C GLN A 184 23.31 -0.51 4.66
N LEU A 185 22.11 -1.11 4.63
CA LEU A 185 21.60 -1.89 5.76
C LEU A 185 22.50 -3.11 6.03
N VAL A 186 22.96 -3.80 4.99
CA VAL A 186 23.92 -4.91 5.12
C VAL A 186 25.24 -4.42 5.75
N ALA A 187 25.75 -3.26 5.32
CA ALA A 187 26.95 -2.67 5.92
C ALA A 187 26.77 -2.28 7.41
N LEU A 188 25.53 -2.06 7.86
CA LEU A 188 25.18 -1.82 9.26
C LEU A 188 24.96 -3.12 10.07
N GLY A 189 25.10 -4.29 9.44
CA GLY A 189 24.98 -5.60 10.09
C GLY A 189 23.61 -6.26 9.96
N PHE A 190 22.72 -5.77 9.09
CA PHE A 190 21.46 -6.46 8.78
C PHE A 190 21.69 -7.61 7.79
N GLU A 191 20.92 -8.68 7.96
CA GLU A 191 20.82 -9.75 6.97
C GLU A 191 19.83 -9.38 5.86
N SER A 192 20.13 -9.78 4.63
CA SER A 192 19.26 -9.57 3.48
C SER A 192 19.05 -10.88 2.72
N ASP A 193 17.80 -11.17 2.37
CA ASP A 193 17.44 -12.32 1.53
C ASP A 193 16.44 -11.90 0.44
N ARG A 194 16.15 -12.80 -0.51
CA ARG A 194 15.30 -12.55 -1.67
C ARG A 194 14.05 -13.41 -1.63
N LEU A 195 12.89 -12.76 -1.60
CA LEU A 195 11.59 -13.39 -1.78
C LEU A 195 11.10 -13.22 -3.21
N LYS A 196 10.29 -14.17 -3.68
CA LYS A 196 9.65 -14.13 -5.00
C LYS A 196 8.15 -14.32 -4.89
N THR A 197 7.40 -13.47 -5.58
CA THR A 197 5.94 -13.52 -5.65
C THR A 197 5.48 -13.34 -7.10
N GLY A 198 4.38 -13.99 -7.48
CA GLY A 198 3.78 -13.86 -8.80
C GLY A 198 2.53 -12.95 -8.82
N THR A 199 2.19 -12.45 -10.00
CA THR A 199 0.89 -11.83 -10.29
C THR A 199 0.33 -12.50 -11.55
N PRO A 200 -0.99 -12.78 -11.62
CA PRO A 200 -1.57 -13.34 -12.84
C PRO A 200 -1.48 -12.34 -14.01
N PRO A 201 -1.61 -12.78 -15.26
CA PRO A 201 -1.80 -11.87 -16.38
C PRO A 201 -3.07 -11.02 -16.20
N ARG A 202 -3.16 -9.90 -16.93
CA ARG A 202 -4.39 -9.12 -17.04
C ARG A 202 -4.98 -9.40 -18.42
N VAL A 203 -6.26 -9.70 -18.48
CA VAL A 203 -6.98 -10.07 -19.72
C VAL A 203 -8.03 -9.01 -20.05
N ASP A 204 -8.32 -8.82 -21.34
CA ASP A 204 -9.39 -7.93 -21.79
C ASP A 204 -10.75 -8.61 -21.55
N GLY A 205 -11.59 -8.00 -20.72
CA GLY A 205 -12.92 -8.54 -20.40
C GLY A 205 -13.81 -8.78 -21.63
N ARG A 206 -13.62 -8.01 -22.72
CA ARG A 206 -14.38 -8.18 -23.97
C ARG A 206 -14.04 -9.47 -24.72
N SER A 207 -12.89 -10.08 -24.40
CA SER A 207 -12.43 -11.33 -25.01
C SER A 207 -12.93 -12.58 -24.30
N LEU A 208 -13.65 -12.42 -23.19
CA LEU A 208 -14.14 -13.53 -22.37
C LEU A 208 -15.56 -13.94 -22.77
N ASP A 209 -15.79 -15.24 -22.85
CA ASP A 209 -17.12 -15.83 -23.04
C ASP A 209 -17.77 -16.10 -21.68
N TYR A 210 -18.48 -15.10 -21.16
CA TYR A 210 -19.14 -15.17 -19.86
C TYR A 210 -20.28 -16.21 -19.82
N THR A 211 -20.81 -16.63 -20.97
CA THR A 211 -21.90 -17.64 -21.02
C THR A 211 -21.44 -19.02 -20.56
N LYS A 212 -20.12 -19.24 -20.50
CA LYS A 212 -19.48 -20.46 -20.03
C LYS A 212 -18.98 -20.37 -18.58
N MET A 213 -19.26 -19.27 -17.88
CA MET A 213 -18.78 -19.00 -16.52
C MET A 213 -19.95 -18.97 -15.53
N GLU A 214 -19.65 -19.24 -14.26
CA GLU A 214 -20.60 -19.07 -13.16
C GLU A 214 -20.39 -17.68 -12.54
N GLU A 215 -21.42 -16.83 -12.61
CA GLU A 215 -21.41 -15.51 -11.99
C GLU A 215 -21.45 -15.62 -10.47
N GLN A 216 -20.62 -14.83 -9.78
CA GLN A 216 -20.61 -14.73 -8.34
C GLN A 216 -20.96 -13.29 -7.90
N PRO A 217 -22.23 -13.02 -7.52
CA PRO A 217 -22.63 -11.71 -7.03
C PRO A 217 -22.07 -11.42 -5.63
N GLY A 218 -22.12 -10.14 -5.26
CA GLY A 218 -21.88 -9.70 -3.87
C GLY A 218 -23.03 -10.08 -2.94
N ASP A 219 -22.81 -9.92 -1.63
CA ASP A 219 -23.85 -10.09 -0.62
C ASP A 219 -24.86 -8.93 -0.70
N GLU A 220 -26.14 -9.18 -0.44
CA GLU A 220 -27.18 -8.14 -0.42
C GLU A 220 -26.90 -7.06 0.65
N GLU A 221 -26.47 -7.50 1.83
CA GLU A 221 -26.07 -6.63 2.93
C GLU A 221 -24.56 -6.37 2.88
N MET A 222 -24.18 -5.11 2.66
CA MET A 222 -22.79 -4.67 2.66
C MET A 222 -22.41 -4.13 4.04
N THR A 223 -21.83 -4.98 4.89
CA THR A 223 -21.38 -4.52 6.22
C THR A 223 -20.19 -3.57 6.12
N GLY A 224 -19.30 -3.78 5.14
CA GLY A 224 -18.07 -3.01 4.97
C GLY A 224 -16.98 -3.43 5.96
N PHE A 225 -15.92 -2.63 6.01
CA PHE A 225 -14.77 -2.80 6.89
C PHE A 225 -14.73 -1.75 7.99
N SER A 226 -15.06 -0.51 7.65
CA SER A 226 -15.00 0.62 8.57
C SER A 226 -16.06 0.54 9.67
N PHE A 227 -15.70 0.96 10.87
CA PHE A 227 -16.64 1.21 11.96
C PHE A 227 -17.24 2.62 11.92
N THR A 228 -16.77 3.49 11.02
CA THR A 228 -17.31 4.83 10.78
C THR A 228 -18.26 4.85 9.57
N ASP A 229 -19.00 5.95 9.42
CA ASP A 229 -19.89 6.13 8.27
C ASP A 229 -19.08 6.34 6.98
N THR A 230 -19.19 5.38 6.07
CA THR A 230 -18.53 5.38 4.76
C THR A 230 -19.55 5.28 3.64
N VAL A 231 -19.23 5.88 2.49
CA VAL A 231 -20.07 5.76 1.31
C VAL A 231 -19.84 4.39 0.67
N LYS A 232 -20.92 3.59 0.58
CA LYS A 232 -20.92 2.28 -0.08
C LYS A 232 -21.50 2.41 -1.50
N PRO A 233 -21.10 1.54 -2.45
CA PRO A 233 -21.60 1.63 -3.82
C PRO A 233 -23.11 1.37 -3.87
N THR A 234 -23.83 2.14 -4.68
CA THR A 234 -25.27 1.90 -4.93
C THR A 234 -25.53 0.69 -5.81
N LYS A 235 -24.52 0.25 -6.58
CA LYS A 235 -24.56 -0.92 -7.45
C LYS A 235 -23.27 -1.72 -7.30
N GLN A 236 -23.40 -3.00 -7.01
CA GLN A 236 -22.27 -3.93 -6.98
C GLN A 236 -22.02 -4.53 -8.37
N ARG A 237 -20.75 -4.86 -8.65
CA ARG A 237 -20.35 -5.74 -9.75
C ARG A 237 -20.24 -7.18 -9.24
N SER A 238 -20.38 -8.12 -10.16
CA SER A 238 -20.13 -9.54 -9.90
C SER A 238 -18.69 -9.93 -10.31
N CYS A 239 -18.23 -11.05 -9.76
CA CYS A 239 -17.01 -11.72 -10.22
C CYS A 239 -17.34 -12.91 -11.12
#